data_AF-A0A9Q6PV94-F1
#
_entry.id   AF-A0A9Q6PV94-F1
#
_cell.length_a   1.000
_cell.length_b   1.000
_cell.length_c   1.000
_cell.angle_alpha   90.00
_cell.angle_beta   90.00
_cell.angle_gamma   90.00
#
_symmetry.space_group_name_H-M   'P 1'
#
loop_
_entity.id
_entity.type
_entity.pdbx_description
1 polymer ?
#
loop_
_entity_poly.entity_id
_entity_poly.type
_entity_poly.pdbx_seq_one_letter_code
_entity_poly.pdbx_strand_id
1 'polypeptide(L)' 'MEEKPYTDENDVVCWHYSHSKSAHVKGINILTSMVTYKKTSVPIGYETVL' A
#
# COMPACT_ATOMS: atom_id res chain seq x y z
N MET A 1 -10.49 -11.81 9.24
CA MET A 1 -10.09 -10.83 8.20
C MET A 1 -8.93 -11.46 7.46
N GLU A 2 -9.21 -12.11 6.33
CA GLU A 2 -8.20 -12.79 5.53
C GLU A 2 -8.22 -12.17 4.13
N GLU A 3 -7.46 -11.09 3.95
CA GLU A 3 -7.22 -10.50 2.63
C GLU A 3 -5.93 -11.17 2.09
N LYS A 4 -6.13 -12.14 1.19
CA LYS A 4 -5.14 -12.95 0.42
C LYS A 4 -4.56 -14.20 1.11
N PRO A 5 -5.23 -15.36 1.01
CA PRO A 5 -4.74 -16.65 1.51
C PRO A 5 -3.49 -17.24 0.80
N TYR A 6 -3.00 -16.66 -0.31
CA TYR A 6 -1.97 -17.29 -1.16
C TYR A 6 -0.80 -16.37 -1.52
N THR A 7 -0.39 -15.48 -0.64
CA THR A 7 0.84 -14.70 -0.85
C THR A 7 1.71 -14.80 0.39
N ASP A 8 2.75 -15.61 0.28
CA ASP A 8 3.80 -15.72 1.30
C ASP A 8 4.45 -14.36 1.55
N GLU A 9 4.88 -14.11 2.78
CA GLU A 9 5.60 -12.89 3.11
C GLU A 9 6.97 -12.89 2.42
N ASN A 10 7.28 -11.78 1.78
CA ASN A 10 8.58 -11.50 1.18
C ASN A 10 8.88 -10.01 1.36
N ASP A 11 10.03 -9.54 0.90
CA ASP A 11 10.42 -8.13 1.05
C ASP A 11 9.39 -7.16 0.42
N VAL A 12 8.58 -7.64 -0.53
CA VAL A 12 7.53 -6.86 -1.21
C VAL A 12 6.16 -6.97 -0.52
N VAL A 13 5.88 -8.11 0.13
CA VAL A 13 4.60 -8.46 0.76
C VAL A 13 4.83 -8.63 2.25
N CYS A 14 4.55 -7.58 3.01
CA CYS A 14 4.81 -7.53 4.43
C CYS A 14 3.68 -6.79 5.17
N TRP A 15 3.74 -6.81 6.50
CA TRP A 15 2.89 -5.98 7.33
C TRP A 15 3.40 -4.54 7.32
N HIS A 16 2.64 -3.64 6.70
CA HIS A 16 2.98 -2.23 6.65
C HIS A 16 1.85 -1.38 7.22
N TYR A 17 2.21 -0.21 7.75
CA TYR A 17 1.23 0.74 8.25
C TYR A 17 0.61 1.51 7.07
N SER A 18 -0.70 1.37 6.88
CA SER A 18 -1.44 2.13 5.86
C SER A 18 -2.04 3.38 6.48
N HIS A 19 -1.50 4.55 6.11
CA HIS A 19 -2.05 5.85 6.53
C HIS A 19 -3.50 6.08 6.05
N SER A 20 -3.91 5.45 4.96
CA SER A 20 -5.30 5.55 4.47
C SER A 20 -6.30 4.78 5.32
N LYS A 21 -5.86 3.68 5.96
CA LYS A 21 -6.70 2.82 6.81
C LYS A 21 -6.40 3.01 8.31
N SER A 22 -5.40 3.84 8.64
CA SER A 22 -4.87 4.06 10.00
C SER A 22 -4.59 2.75 10.75
N ALA A 23 -4.14 1.70 10.05
CA ALA A 23 -3.99 0.35 10.59
C ALA A 23 -2.82 -0.38 9.92
N HIS A 24 -2.31 -1.40 10.61
CA HIS A 24 -1.37 -2.37 10.02
C HIS A 24 -2.13 -3.36 9.15
N VAL A 25 -1.74 -3.44 7.87
CA VAL A 25 -2.34 -4.34 6.90
C VAL A 25 -1.26 -5.21 6.27
N LYS A 26 -1.57 -6.49 6.06
CA LYS A 26 -0.72 -7.38 5.26
C LYS A 26 -0.99 -7.10 3.79
N GLY A 27 0.03 -6.73 3.04
CA GLY A 27 -0.14 -6.31 1.66
C GLY A 27 1.17 -5.99 0.99
N ILE A 28 1.08 -5.43 -0.22
CA ILE A 28 2.26 -4.98 -0.96
C ILE A 28 2.68 -3.63 -0.38
N ASN A 29 3.93 -3.52 0.08
CA ASN A 29 4.47 -2.26 0.56
C ASN A 29 4.77 -1.32 -0.62
N ILE A 30 3.77 -0.54 -1.02
CA ILE A 30 3.86 0.39 -2.15
C ILE A 30 3.91 1.81 -1.64
N LEU A 31 4.98 2.53 -1.95
CA LEU A 31 5.03 3.98 -1.83
C LEU A 31 4.40 4.59 -3.09
N THR A 32 3.24 5.23 -2.92
CA THR A 32 2.50 5.85 -4.04
C THR A 32 2.71 7.35 -4.04
N SER A 33 3.15 7.90 -5.17
CA SER A 33 3.16 9.34 -5.40
C SER A 33 1.77 9.78 -5.87
N MET A 34 1.12 10.65 -5.10
CA MET A 34 -0.21 11.16 -5.40
C MET A 34 -0.15 12.64 -5.76
N VAL A 35 -0.85 13.00 -6.84
CA VAL A 35 -1.18 14.39 -7.14
C VAL A 35 -2.60 14.68 -6.67
N THR A 36 -2.80 15.79 -5.97
CA THR A 36 -4.12 16.20 -5.49
C THR A 36 -4.56 17.45 -6.25
N TYR A 37 -5.66 17.33 -7.01
CA TYR A 37 -6.31 18.45 -7.68
C TYR A 37 -7.66 18.73 -7.04
N LYS A 38 -7.79 19.89 -6.38
CA LYS A 38 -9.00 20.31 -5.66
C LYS A 38 -9.45 19.28 -4.62
N LYS A 39 -10.33 18.35 -5.01
CA LYS A 39 -10.92 17.29 -4.17
C LYS A 39 -10.64 15.88 -4.70
N THR A 40 -9.83 15.74 -5.73
CA THR A 40 -9.52 14.44 -6.35
C THR A 40 -8.02 14.20 -6.24
N SER A 41 -7.66 13.07 -5.63
CA SER A 41 -6.28 12.58 -5.57
C SER A 41 -6.12 11.45 -6.59
N VAL A 42 -5.10 11.55 -7.43
CA VAL A 42 -4.79 10.58 -8.47
C VAL A 42 -3.35 10.10 -8.27
N PRO A 43 -3.09 8.78 -8.27
CA PRO A 43 -1.72 8.27 -8.22
C PRO A 43 -1.04 8.52 -9.58
N ILE A 44 0.14 9.14 -9.55
CA ILE A 44 0.94 9.47 -10.74
C ILE A 44 2.18 8.58 -10.88
N GLY A 45 2.51 7.82 -9.85
CA GLY A 45 3.62 6.89 -9.84
C GLY A 45 3.62 6.06 -8.57
N TYR A 46 4.31 4.93 -8.61
CA TYR A 46 4.49 4.10 -7.43
C TYR A 46 5.86 3.43 -7.47
N GLU A 47 6.36 3.10 -6.29
CA GLU A 47 7.57 2.30 -6.09
C GLU A 47 7.26 1.23 -5.04
N THR A 48 7.72 0.01 -5.29
CA THR A 48 7.69 -1.06 -4.30
C THR A 48 8.89 -0.88 -3.37
N VAL A 49 8.61 -0.66 -2.08
CA VAL A 49 9.65 -0.44 -1.08
C VAL A 49 9.96 -1.77 -0.41
N LEU A 50 11.24 -2.17 -0.46
CA LEU A 50 11.80 -3.33 0.22
C LEU A 50 12.09 -3.01 1.69
#